data_AF-A0A381RTC1-F1
#
_entry.id   AF-A0A381RTC1-F1
#
_cell.length_a   1.000
_cell.length_b   1.000
_cell.length_c   1.000
_cell.angle_alpha   90.00
_cell.angle_beta   90.00
_cell.angle_gamma   90.00
#
_symmetry.space_group_name_H-M   'P 1'
#
loop_
_entity.id
_entity.type
_entity.pdbx_description
1 polymer ?
#
loop_
_entity_poly.entity_id
_entity_poly.type
_entity_poly.pdbx_seq_one_letter_code
_entity_poly.pdbx_strand_id
1 'polypeptide(L)'
;MNYLVFDIETIPDLDYGKQFLNLDGLDEADIGRSMFFHQLQKTGTEFLPLNLHKVIAISVLTDSGGTLEIASLGKKQSSERSLIQLFYDLVDTNENCLVTWNGLLFDLPVLNYRALFNGVDASSYWQNELWHIDLKDVLANHNPKGQGSLDAVAKGLHLPGKITASGDQVWDLYLEDKVEEIRNYCDLDVLNTYLIFIHYQAMIGRISKEEHSTKIHQLKKQLSNTEKQHFQSFLAAWEQ
;
A
#
# COMPACT_ATOMS: atom_id res chain seq x y z
N MET A 1 -4.93 3.82 -21.30
CA MET A 1 -4.23 2.93 -20.35
C MET A 1 -4.85 3.17 -19.00
N ASN A 2 -5.25 2.10 -18.32
CA ASN A 2 -5.84 2.18 -16.99
C ASN A 2 -4.71 2.04 -15.96
N TYR A 3 -4.83 2.74 -14.84
CA TYR A 3 -3.86 2.66 -13.75
C TYR A 3 -4.53 2.11 -12.50
N LEU A 4 -3.88 1.14 -11.87
CA LEU A 4 -4.23 0.63 -10.55
C LEU A 4 -3.12 1.01 -9.59
N VAL A 5 -3.37 2.06 -8.80
CA VAL A 5 -2.46 2.48 -7.73
C VAL A 5 -2.84 1.73 -6.48
N PHE A 6 -1.89 1.16 -5.75
CA PHE A 6 -2.20 0.45 -4.51
C PHE A 6 -1.04 0.47 -3.53
N ASP A 7 -1.38 0.08 -2.30
CA ASP A 7 -0.49 -0.08 -1.15
C ASP A 7 -1.05 -1.19 -0.25
N ILE A 8 -0.18 -1.82 0.54
CA ILE A 8 -0.58 -2.84 1.53
C ILE A 8 -0.03 -2.51 2.91
N GLU A 9 -0.78 -2.90 3.94
CA GLU A 9 -0.28 -2.92 5.31
C GLU A 9 -0.19 -4.33 5.84
N THR A 10 0.85 -4.56 6.65
CA THR A 10 1.19 -5.91 7.12
C THR A 10 1.53 -5.94 8.60
N ILE A 11 1.28 -7.08 9.21
CA ILE A 11 1.75 -7.45 10.55
C ILE A 11 2.64 -8.69 10.46
N PRO A 12 3.36 -9.08 11.50
CA PRO A 12 4.02 -10.39 11.55
C PRO A 12 3.02 -11.53 11.35
N ASP A 13 3.40 -12.58 10.63
CA ASP A 13 2.64 -13.81 10.58
C ASP A 13 2.78 -14.57 11.91
N LEU A 14 1.86 -14.28 12.83
CA LEU A 14 1.83 -14.87 14.16
C LEU A 14 1.58 -16.38 14.13
N ASP A 15 0.87 -16.89 13.11
CA ASP A 15 0.62 -18.33 12.97
C ASP A 15 1.93 -19.05 12.62
N TYR A 16 2.73 -18.44 11.74
CA TYR A 16 4.09 -18.91 11.47
C TYR A 16 4.98 -18.82 12.73
N GLY A 17 4.94 -17.69 13.44
CA GLY A 17 5.71 -17.48 14.67
C GLY A 17 5.45 -18.56 15.71
N LYS A 18 4.17 -18.90 15.97
CA LYS A 18 3.78 -19.98 16.89
C LYS A 18 4.40 -21.31 16.48
N GLN A 19 4.13 -21.74 15.25
CA GLN A 19 4.45 -23.10 14.80
C GLN A 19 5.93 -23.33 14.51
N PHE A 20 6.60 -22.39 13.86
CA PHE A 20 7.93 -22.62 13.29
C PHE A 20 9.07 -22.05 14.15
N LEU A 21 8.76 -21.12 15.07
CA LEU A 21 9.72 -20.62 16.06
C LEU A 21 9.49 -21.20 17.46
N ASN A 22 8.55 -22.14 17.62
CA ASN A 22 8.17 -22.76 18.90
C ASN A 22 7.76 -21.72 19.95
N LEU A 23 6.92 -20.76 19.54
CA LEU A 23 6.41 -19.67 20.40
C LEU A 23 5.00 -19.97 20.92
N ASP A 24 4.60 -21.25 20.94
CA ASP A 24 3.31 -21.70 21.44
C ASP A 24 3.10 -21.31 22.91
N GLY A 25 1.87 -20.90 23.24
CA GLY A 25 1.48 -20.49 24.60
C GLY A 25 1.77 -19.03 24.95
N LEU A 26 2.46 -18.29 24.09
CA LEU A 26 2.60 -16.83 24.19
C LEU A 26 1.37 -16.10 23.64
N ASP A 27 1.13 -14.88 24.12
CA ASP A 27 0.14 -13.99 23.53
C ASP A 27 0.63 -13.37 22.21
N GLU A 28 -0.28 -12.73 21.46
CA GLU A 28 0.06 -12.15 20.15
C GLU A 28 1.18 -11.11 20.23
N ALA A 29 1.17 -10.29 21.28
CA ALA A 29 2.17 -9.25 21.51
C ALA A 29 3.57 -9.87 21.68
N ASP A 30 3.67 -10.91 22.51
CA ASP A 30 4.91 -11.61 22.78
C ASP A 30 5.41 -12.43 21.59
N ILE A 31 4.52 -13.03 20.79
CA ILE A 31 4.91 -13.71 19.55
C ILE A 31 5.53 -12.73 18.56
N GLY A 32 4.85 -11.61 18.26
CA GLY A 32 5.37 -10.61 17.34
C GLY A 32 6.70 -10.02 17.81
N ARG A 33 6.80 -9.66 19.10
CA ARG A 33 8.05 -9.18 19.71
C ARG A 33 9.19 -10.20 19.59
N SER A 34 8.91 -11.47 19.82
CA SER A 34 9.90 -12.54 19.68
C SER A 34 10.38 -12.69 18.23
N MET A 35 9.48 -12.55 17.25
CA MET A 35 9.81 -12.58 15.82
C MET A 35 10.74 -11.40 15.45
N PHE A 36 10.40 -10.18 15.86
CA PHE A 36 11.24 -9.00 15.61
C PHE A 36 12.62 -9.13 16.26
N PHE A 37 12.66 -9.57 17.52
CA PHE A 37 13.92 -9.74 18.24
C PHE A 37 14.81 -10.82 17.61
N HIS A 38 14.23 -11.94 17.19
CA HIS A 38 14.97 -13.00 16.49
C HIS A 38 15.55 -12.48 15.16
N GLN A 39 14.79 -11.67 14.41
CA GLN A 39 15.28 -11.04 13.18
C GLN A 39 16.40 -10.04 13.47
N LEU A 40 16.24 -9.18 14.48
CA LEU A 40 17.26 -8.22 14.92
C LEU A 40 18.59 -8.91 15.26
N GLN A 41 18.55 -10.03 15.96
CA GLN A 41 19.75 -10.82 16.26
C GLN A 41 20.43 -11.38 15.01
N LYS A 42 19.65 -11.74 13.99
CA LYS A 42 20.15 -12.37 12.76
C LYS A 42 20.70 -11.36 11.75
N THR A 43 20.05 -10.21 11.58
CA THR A 43 20.34 -9.26 10.50
C THR A 43 20.73 -7.86 10.96
N GLY A 44 20.58 -7.56 12.26
CA GLY A 44 20.78 -6.21 12.80
C GLY A 44 19.61 -5.26 12.57
N THR A 45 18.46 -5.73 12.07
CA THR A 45 17.24 -4.95 11.87
C THR A 45 16.01 -5.74 12.30
N GLU A 46 14.92 -5.06 12.69
CA GLU A 46 13.64 -5.70 13.03
C GLU A 46 12.76 -5.98 11.81
N PHE A 47 13.17 -5.53 10.61
CA PHE A 47 12.44 -5.74 9.38
C PHE A 47 12.41 -7.22 9.01
N LEU A 48 11.22 -7.82 9.07
CA LEU A 48 11.03 -9.25 8.84
C LEU A 48 11.29 -9.63 7.37
N PRO A 49 11.69 -10.88 7.10
CA PRO A 49 11.67 -11.42 5.74
C PRO A 49 10.26 -11.34 5.14
N LEU A 50 10.13 -11.02 3.86
CA LEU A 50 8.84 -10.75 3.19
C LEU A 50 7.80 -11.88 3.36
N ASN A 51 8.25 -13.12 3.39
CA ASN A 51 7.39 -14.28 3.59
C ASN A 51 6.86 -14.45 5.03
N LEU A 52 7.37 -13.67 6.00
CA LEU A 52 6.92 -13.64 7.39
C LEU A 52 5.98 -12.47 7.70
N HIS A 53 5.59 -11.71 6.69
CA HIS A 53 4.51 -10.71 6.79
C HIS A 53 3.15 -11.37 6.57
N LYS A 54 2.10 -10.76 7.10
CA LYS A 54 0.69 -11.11 6.92
C LYS A 54 -0.07 -9.84 6.55
N VAL A 55 -0.84 -9.87 5.46
CA VAL A 55 -1.57 -8.71 4.96
C VAL A 55 -2.80 -8.45 5.84
N ILE A 56 -2.95 -7.22 6.32
CA ILE A 56 -4.08 -6.78 7.15
C ILE A 56 -4.93 -5.69 6.50
N ALA A 57 -4.36 -4.94 5.55
CA ALA A 57 -5.10 -3.98 4.71
C ALA A 57 -4.53 -3.95 3.29
N ILE A 58 -5.41 -3.68 2.34
CA ILE A 58 -5.06 -3.36 0.94
C ILE A 58 -5.96 -2.20 0.54
N SER A 59 -5.36 -1.11 0.10
CA SER A 59 -6.08 0.02 -0.47
C SER A 59 -5.68 0.22 -1.92
N VAL A 60 -6.64 0.67 -2.72
CA VAL A 60 -6.49 0.82 -4.16
C VAL A 60 -7.10 2.12 -4.65
N LEU A 61 -6.54 2.66 -5.71
CA LEU A 61 -7.12 3.72 -6.51
C LEU A 61 -7.06 3.34 -7.99
N THR A 62 -8.22 3.28 -8.63
CA THR A 62 -8.34 3.01 -10.07
C THR A 62 -8.53 4.31 -10.84
N ASP A 63 -7.73 4.53 -11.87
CA ASP A 63 -7.86 5.61 -12.85
C ASP A 63 -8.10 5.01 -14.22
N SER A 64 -9.37 5.01 -14.65
CA SER A 64 -9.83 4.38 -15.89
C SER A 64 -10.53 5.39 -16.79
N GLY A 65 -9.77 6.06 -17.67
CA GLY A 65 -10.31 6.84 -18.78
C GLY A 65 -11.30 7.94 -18.41
N GLY A 66 -11.20 8.51 -17.21
CA GLY A 66 -12.09 9.57 -16.70
C GLY A 66 -12.87 9.21 -15.44
N THR A 67 -12.81 7.96 -14.98
CA THR A 67 -13.35 7.54 -13.67
C THR A 67 -12.20 7.32 -12.70
N LEU A 68 -12.27 7.99 -11.55
CA LEU A 68 -11.33 7.86 -10.45
C LEU A 68 -12.07 7.27 -9.25
N GLU A 69 -11.58 6.16 -8.70
CA GLU A 69 -12.19 5.49 -7.55
C GLU A 69 -11.13 5.06 -6.56
N ILE A 70 -11.27 5.51 -5.31
CA ILE A 70 -10.46 5.04 -4.18
C ILE A 70 -11.29 4.11 -3.31
N ALA A 71 -10.72 2.95 -2.96
CA ALA A 71 -11.37 1.95 -2.13
C ALA A 71 -10.35 1.25 -1.22
N SER A 72 -10.78 0.95 0.01
CA SER A 72 -10.08 -0.01 0.87
C SER A 72 -10.75 -1.37 0.68
N LEU A 73 -10.00 -2.37 0.22
CA LEU A 73 -10.58 -3.67 -0.12
C LEU A 73 -11.10 -4.39 1.13
N GLY A 74 -12.23 -5.08 0.98
CA GLY A 74 -12.89 -5.80 2.06
C GLY A 74 -13.39 -4.91 3.21
N LYS A 75 -13.38 -5.45 4.42
CA LYS A 75 -13.83 -4.85 5.69
C LYS A 75 -12.83 -5.19 6.80
N LYS A 76 -12.89 -4.51 7.95
CA LYS A 76 -12.05 -4.80 9.14
C LYS A 76 -11.98 -6.30 9.50
N GLN A 77 -13.07 -7.06 9.35
CA GLN A 77 -13.14 -8.49 9.69
C GLN A 77 -12.88 -9.43 8.51
N SER A 78 -12.49 -8.91 7.35
CA SER A 78 -12.19 -9.76 6.19
C SER A 78 -10.96 -10.61 6.47
N SER A 79 -11.01 -11.87 6.06
CA SER A 79 -9.81 -12.72 6.12
C SER A 79 -8.76 -12.23 5.13
N GLU A 80 -7.48 -12.47 5.45
CA GLU A 80 -6.35 -12.17 4.56
C GLU A 80 -6.58 -12.74 3.15
N ARG A 81 -6.96 -14.03 3.05
CA ARG A 81 -7.32 -14.66 1.77
C ARG A 81 -8.32 -13.83 0.97
N SER A 82 -9.37 -13.32 1.62
CA SER A 82 -10.43 -12.57 0.93
C SER A 82 -9.92 -11.21 0.44
N LEU A 83 -9.10 -10.53 1.23
CA LEU A 83 -8.47 -9.26 0.82
C LEU A 83 -7.59 -9.47 -0.41
N ILE A 84 -6.73 -10.50 -0.38
CA ILE A 84 -5.80 -10.79 -1.46
C ILE A 84 -6.57 -11.28 -2.71
N GLN A 85 -7.63 -12.07 -2.57
CA GLN A 85 -8.47 -12.46 -3.70
C GLN A 85 -9.10 -11.23 -4.39
N LEU A 86 -9.69 -10.31 -3.61
CA LEU A 86 -10.25 -9.07 -4.16
C LEU A 86 -9.20 -8.25 -4.92
N PHE A 87 -7.95 -8.24 -4.46
CA PHE A 87 -6.85 -7.58 -5.17
C PHE A 87 -6.57 -8.25 -6.51
N TYR A 88 -6.36 -9.57 -6.56
CA TYR A 88 -6.07 -10.26 -7.82
C TYR A 88 -7.25 -10.25 -8.81
N ASP A 89 -8.49 -10.28 -8.31
CA ASP A 89 -9.68 -10.10 -9.14
C ASP A 89 -9.67 -8.70 -9.79
N LEU A 90 -9.27 -7.66 -9.06
CA LEU A 90 -9.16 -6.31 -9.61
C LEU A 90 -8.03 -6.19 -10.64
N VAL A 91 -6.91 -6.88 -10.43
CA VAL A 91 -5.81 -6.94 -11.41
C VAL A 91 -6.24 -7.65 -12.69
N ASP A 92 -7.03 -8.71 -12.60
CA ASP A 92 -7.52 -9.49 -13.75
C ASP A 92 -8.45 -8.69 -14.67
N THR A 93 -9.28 -7.82 -14.09
CA THR A 93 -10.36 -7.14 -14.84
C THR A 93 -9.91 -6.13 -15.91
N ASN A 94 -8.63 -5.81 -16.03
CA ASN A 94 -8.16 -4.71 -16.88
C ASN A 94 -6.72 -4.90 -17.37
N GLU A 95 -6.38 -4.35 -18.55
CA GLU A 95 -4.99 -4.12 -19.00
C GLU A 95 -4.34 -2.99 -18.17
N ASN A 96 -4.26 -3.19 -16.85
CA ASN A 96 -3.84 -2.20 -15.88
C ASN A 96 -2.31 -2.09 -15.86
N CYS A 97 -1.83 -0.85 -15.82
CA CYS A 97 -0.52 -0.56 -15.30
C CYS A 97 -0.63 -0.42 -13.77
N LEU A 98 0.03 -1.32 -13.05
CA LEU A 98 0.20 -1.25 -11.61
C LEU A 98 1.12 -0.08 -11.25
N VAL A 99 0.75 0.69 -10.24
CA VAL A 99 1.57 1.80 -9.74
C VAL A 99 1.69 1.69 -8.23
N THR A 100 2.92 1.76 -7.72
CA THR A 100 3.18 1.61 -6.29
C THR A 100 4.30 2.55 -5.85
N TRP A 101 4.45 2.74 -4.54
CA TRP A 101 5.66 3.29 -3.95
C TRP A 101 6.44 2.17 -3.25
N ASN A 102 7.60 1.75 -3.79
CA ASN A 102 8.40 0.63 -3.27
C ASN A 102 7.75 -0.77 -3.38
N GLY A 103 6.67 -0.91 -4.15
CA GLY A 103 5.93 -2.16 -4.28
C GLY A 103 6.67 -3.27 -5.01
N LEU A 104 7.71 -2.96 -5.79
CA LEU A 104 8.54 -3.99 -6.42
C LEU A 104 9.33 -4.79 -5.37
N LEU A 105 9.77 -4.11 -4.31
CA LEU A 105 10.64 -4.68 -3.28
C LEU A 105 9.87 -5.17 -2.05
N PHE A 106 8.59 -4.83 -1.93
CA PHE A 106 7.79 -5.15 -0.75
C PHE A 106 6.40 -5.69 -1.12
N ASP A 107 5.50 -4.85 -1.59
CA ASP A 107 4.07 -5.12 -1.73
C ASP A 107 3.78 -6.34 -2.62
N LEU A 108 4.30 -6.34 -3.86
CA LEU A 108 4.08 -7.43 -4.80
C LEU A 108 4.70 -8.75 -4.32
N PRO A 109 5.97 -8.81 -3.88
CA PRO A 109 6.52 -10.02 -3.27
C PRO A 109 5.70 -10.55 -2.09
N VAL A 110 5.26 -9.69 -1.17
CA VAL A 110 4.42 -10.08 -0.03
C VAL A 110 3.10 -10.66 -0.52
N LEU A 111 2.38 -9.95 -1.40
CA LEU A 111 1.13 -10.43 -1.98
C LEU A 111 1.29 -11.78 -2.67
N ASN A 112 2.39 -12.01 -3.40
CA ASN A 112 2.66 -13.28 -4.07
C ASN A 112 2.85 -14.43 -3.07
N TYR A 113 3.66 -14.23 -2.01
CA TYR A 113 3.82 -15.24 -0.96
C TYR A 113 2.50 -15.51 -0.25
N ARG A 114 1.75 -14.46 0.09
CA ARG A 114 0.50 -14.60 0.84
C ARG A 114 -0.62 -15.18 0.01
N ALA A 115 -0.67 -14.92 -1.30
CA ALA A 115 -1.54 -15.59 -2.23
C ALA A 115 -1.26 -17.10 -2.27
N LEU A 116 0.02 -17.48 -2.38
CA LEU A 116 0.45 -18.87 -2.37
C LEU A 116 0.06 -19.58 -1.08
N PHE A 117 0.35 -18.99 0.08
CA PHE A 117 0.05 -19.60 1.39
C PHE A 117 -1.44 -19.67 1.69
N ASN A 118 -2.23 -18.71 1.20
CA ASN A 118 -3.67 -18.69 1.40
C ASN A 118 -4.46 -19.39 0.29
N GLY A 119 -3.81 -19.95 -0.74
CA GLY A 119 -4.45 -20.65 -1.87
C GLY A 119 -5.34 -19.75 -2.74
N VAL A 120 -4.97 -18.48 -2.89
CA VAL A 120 -5.66 -17.49 -3.73
C VAL A 120 -5.48 -17.84 -5.20
N ASP A 121 -6.53 -17.65 -6.01
CA ASP A 121 -6.39 -17.72 -7.46
C ASP A 121 -5.81 -16.39 -7.98
N ALA A 122 -4.58 -16.46 -8.48
CA ALA A 122 -3.85 -15.36 -9.10
C ALA A 122 -3.42 -15.71 -10.52
N SER A 123 -4.09 -16.67 -11.16
CA SER A 123 -3.68 -17.25 -12.45
C SER A 123 -3.48 -16.20 -13.53
N SER A 124 -4.41 -15.25 -13.69
CA SER A 124 -4.30 -14.16 -14.67
C SER A 124 -3.09 -13.26 -14.44
N TYR A 125 -2.75 -12.93 -13.20
CA TYR A 125 -1.57 -12.12 -12.88
C TYR A 125 -0.28 -12.77 -13.39
N TRP A 126 -0.17 -14.10 -13.29
CA TRP A 126 1.02 -14.84 -13.72
C TRP A 126 1.05 -15.18 -15.21
N GLN A 127 -0.11 -15.14 -15.89
CA GLN A 127 -0.23 -15.45 -17.31
C GLN A 127 -0.15 -14.21 -18.21
N ASN A 128 -0.45 -13.02 -17.66
CA ASN A 128 -0.49 -11.77 -18.41
C ASN A 128 0.81 -10.97 -18.27
N GLU A 129 1.18 -10.24 -19.32
CA GLU A 129 2.22 -9.21 -19.21
C GLU A 129 1.64 -7.96 -18.53
N LEU A 130 1.86 -7.84 -17.23
CA LEU A 130 1.46 -6.67 -16.45
C LEU A 130 2.55 -5.60 -16.46
N TRP A 131 2.14 -4.35 -16.67
CA TRP A 131 3.04 -3.21 -16.59
C TRP A 131 3.08 -2.71 -15.15
N HIS A 132 4.27 -2.48 -14.61
CA HIS A 132 4.44 -1.97 -13.25
C HIS A 132 5.35 -0.75 -13.23
N ILE A 133 4.88 0.32 -12.58
CA ILE A 133 5.65 1.52 -12.29
C ILE A 133 5.83 1.59 -10.78
N ASP A 134 7.03 1.25 -10.31
CA ASP A 134 7.45 1.58 -8.96
C ASP A 134 8.02 3.01 -8.94
N LEU A 135 7.24 3.96 -8.40
CA LEU A 135 7.61 5.39 -8.38
C LEU A 135 8.92 5.65 -7.66
N LYS A 136 9.18 4.92 -6.57
CA LYS A 136 10.39 5.11 -5.77
C LYS A 136 11.63 4.69 -6.56
N ASP A 137 11.51 3.63 -7.36
CA ASP A 137 12.57 3.13 -8.22
C ASP A 137 12.82 4.04 -9.44
N VAL A 138 11.77 4.38 -10.19
CA VAL A 138 11.92 5.19 -11.42
C VAL A 138 12.37 6.62 -11.12
N LEU A 139 11.88 7.25 -10.04
CA LEU A 139 12.29 8.61 -9.65
C LEU A 139 13.74 8.65 -9.15
N ALA A 140 14.22 7.56 -8.54
CA ALA A 140 15.61 7.41 -8.16
C ALA A 140 16.52 7.01 -9.33
N ASN A 141 15.97 6.91 -10.55
CA ASN A 141 16.67 6.41 -11.74
C ASN A 141 17.35 5.06 -11.45
N HIS A 142 16.63 4.16 -10.78
CA HIS A 142 17.08 2.84 -10.37
C HIS A 142 18.32 2.83 -9.46
N ASN A 143 18.67 3.96 -8.83
CA ASN A 143 19.75 4.04 -7.86
C ASN A 143 19.21 3.85 -6.44
N PRO A 144 19.50 2.71 -5.78
CA PRO A 144 18.96 2.43 -4.45
C PRO A 144 19.36 3.48 -3.39
N LYS A 145 20.51 4.13 -3.56
CA LYS A 145 21.01 5.15 -2.62
C LYS A 145 20.33 6.51 -2.78
N GLY A 146 19.63 6.73 -3.90
CA GLY A 146 18.95 7.99 -4.21
C GLY A 146 17.46 7.99 -3.87
N GLN A 147 16.95 6.89 -3.30
CA GLN A 147 15.52 6.73 -3.04
C GLN A 147 15.05 7.62 -1.88
N GLY A 148 14.04 8.44 -2.12
CA GLY A 148 13.32 9.20 -1.08
C GLY A 148 12.24 8.37 -0.38
N SER A 149 11.72 8.88 0.73
CA SER A 149 10.48 8.37 1.33
C SER A 149 9.26 8.97 0.63
N LEU A 150 8.12 8.28 0.71
CA LEU A 150 6.84 8.76 0.16
C LEU A 150 6.51 10.15 0.72
N ASP A 151 6.66 10.29 2.04
CA ASP A 151 6.40 11.54 2.77
C ASP A 151 7.30 12.69 2.31
N ALA A 152 8.60 12.44 2.16
CA ALA A 152 9.55 13.48 1.75
C ALA A 152 9.27 13.99 0.33
N VAL A 153 8.94 13.08 -0.59
CA VAL A 153 8.62 13.45 -1.98
C VAL A 153 7.26 14.12 -2.08
N ALA A 154 6.25 13.64 -1.35
CA ALA A 154 4.94 14.28 -1.28
C ALA A 154 5.05 15.73 -0.76
N LYS A 155 5.77 15.95 0.35
CA LYS A 155 6.02 17.29 0.90
C LYS A 155 6.82 18.17 -0.05
N GLY A 156 7.79 17.60 -0.77
CA GLY A 156 8.53 18.31 -1.82
C GLY A 156 7.66 18.80 -2.98
N LEU A 157 6.51 18.15 -3.21
CA LEU A 157 5.49 18.56 -4.18
C LEU A 157 4.39 19.46 -3.56
N HIS A 158 4.55 19.90 -2.31
CA HIS A 158 3.52 20.62 -1.55
C HIS A 158 2.21 19.84 -1.42
N LEU A 159 2.31 18.51 -1.32
CA LEU A 159 1.20 17.62 -1.00
C LEU A 159 1.20 17.32 0.51
N PRO A 160 0.10 16.81 1.07
CA PRO A 160 -0.01 16.60 2.52
C PRO A 160 1.04 15.65 3.11
N GLY A 161 1.47 14.64 2.34
CA GLY A 161 2.35 13.59 2.86
C GLY A 161 1.65 12.71 3.90
N LYS A 162 2.43 12.18 4.85
CA LYS A 162 1.89 11.37 5.96
C LYS A 162 1.39 12.30 7.06
N ILE A 163 0.07 12.36 7.20
CA ILE A 163 -0.64 13.22 8.17
C ILE A 163 -0.94 12.47 9.48
N THR A 164 -1.08 11.15 9.38
CA THR A 164 -1.34 10.24 10.50
C THR A 164 -0.17 9.25 10.64
N ALA A 165 -0.41 8.13 11.33
CA ALA A 165 0.59 7.13 11.70
C ALA A 165 1.64 6.78 10.62
N SER A 166 2.84 6.37 11.04
CA SER A 166 3.86 5.78 10.15
C SER A 166 3.77 4.25 10.14
N GLY A 167 4.31 3.60 9.10
CA GLY A 167 4.27 2.13 8.96
C GLY A 167 4.89 1.37 10.15
N ASP A 168 5.81 2.02 10.86
CA ASP A 168 6.43 1.60 12.10
C ASP A 168 5.44 1.50 13.29
N GLN A 169 4.22 2.04 13.17
CA GLN A 169 3.17 1.95 14.19
C GLN A 169 2.10 0.89 13.89
N VAL A 170 2.15 0.22 12.73
CA VAL A 170 1.12 -0.73 12.29
C VAL A 170 0.96 -1.89 13.28
N TRP A 171 2.09 -2.37 13.83
CA TRP A 171 2.08 -3.42 14.84
C TRP A 171 1.41 -2.97 16.14
N ASP A 172 1.74 -1.78 16.64
CA ASP A 172 1.15 -1.24 17.87
C ASP A 172 -0.35 -0.99 17.69
N LEU A 173 -0.76 -0.42 16.56
CA LEU A 173 -2.17 -0.23 16.21
C LEU A 173 -2.93 -1.56 16.14
N TYR A 174 -2.29 -2.61 15.61
CA TYR A 174 -2.88 -3.95 15.57
C TYR A 174 -3.12 -4.50 16.99
N LEU A 175 -2.14 -4.38 17.88
CA LEU A 175 -2.27 -4.80 19.28
C LEU A 175 -3.35 -4.01 20.05
N GLU A 176 -3.63 -2.77 19.63
CA GLU A 176 -4.69 -1.92 20.16
C GLU A 176 -6.08 -2.16 19.50
N ASP A 177 -6.23 -3.15 18.62
CA ASP A 177 -7.44 -3.43 17.82
C ASP A 177 -7.88 -2.24 16.91
N LYS A 178 -6.93 -1.39 16.52
CA LYS A 178 -7.13 -0.21 15.67
C LYS A 178 -6.92 -0.51 14.18
N VAL A 179 -7.40 -1.67 13.71
CA VAL A 179 -7.30 -2.07 12.30
C VAL A 179 -7.95 -1.06 11.34
N GLU A 180 -9.00 -0.35 11.76
CA GLU A 180 -9.59 0.70 10.92
C GLU A 180 -8.64 1.89 10.72
N GLU A 181 -7.82 2.22 11.73
CA GLU A 181 -6.80 3.27 11.60
C GLU A 181 -5.70 2.84 10.62
N ILE A 182 -5.29 1.57 10.65
CA ILE A 182 -4.35 0.98 9.68
C ILE A 182 -4.91 1.09 8.25
N ARG A 183 -6.18 0.75 8.05
CA ARG A 183 -6.85 0.84 6.75
C ARG A 183 -6.95 2.28 6.25
N ASN A 184 -7.29 3.22 7.14
CA ASN A 184 -7.34 4.64 6.81
C ASN A 184 -5.97 5.17 6.42
N TYR A 185 -4.91 4.75 7.12
CA TYR A 185 -3.54 5.09 6.80
C TYR A 185 -3.13 4.56 5.41
N CYS A 186 -3.42 3.30 5.10
CA CYS A 186 -3.19 2.70 3.78
C CYS A 186 -3.92 3.48 2.66
N ASP A 187 -5.17 3.91 2.90
CA ASP A 187 -5.89 4.79 1.95
C ASP A 187 -5.10 6.09 1.67
N LEU A 188 -4.47 6.70 2.69
CA LEU A 188 -3.70 7.94 2.53
C LEU A 188 -2.37 7.73 1.80
N ASP A 189 -1.69 6.59 2.02
CA ASP A 189 -0.47 6.25 1.28
C ASP A 189 -0.77 6.01 -0.21
N VAL A 190 -1.92 5.40 -0.55
CA VAL A 190 -2.41 5.33 -1.94
C VAL A 190 -2.69 6.71 -2.54
N LEU A 191 -3.33 7.62 -1.79
CA LEU A 191 -3.58 8.99 -2.27
C LEU A 191 -2.27 9.72 -2.58
N ASN A 192 -1.30 9.69 -1.66
CA ASN A 192 0.01 10.29 -1.88
C ASN A 192 0.72 9.66 -3.09
N THR A 193 0.66 8.33 -3.24
CA THR A 193 1.27 7.60 -4.36
C THR A 193 0.65 8.03 -5.69
N TYR A 194 -0.69 8.09 -5.78
CA TYR A 194 -1.38 8.55 -7.00
C TYR A 194 -1.06 10.02 -7.32
N LEU A 195 -0.97 10.88 -6.30
CA LEU A 195 -0.64 12.28 -6.52
C LEU A 195 0.79 12.45 -7.07
N ILE A 196 1.77 11.77 -6.49
CA ILE A 196 3.13 11.76 -7.03
C ILE A 196 3.12 11.18 -8.46
N PHE A 197 2.36 10.12 -8.70
CA PHE A 197 2.22 9.53 -10.02
C PHE A 197 1.72 10.52 -11.07
N ILE A 198 0.65 11.28 -10.81
CA ILE A 198 0.16 12.26 -11.81
C ILE A 198 1.16 13.40 -12.04
N HIS A 199 1.92 13.82 -11.02
CA HIS A 199 3.02 14.76 -11.20
C HIS A 199 4.14 14.18 -12.07
N TYR A 200 4.50 12.92 -11.83
CA TYR A 200 5.47 12.17 -12.65
C TYR A 200 5.00 12.08 -14.11
N GLN A 201 3.73 11.71 -14.35
CA GLN A 201 3.14 11.61 -15.69
C GLN A 201 3.20 12.94 -16.45
N ALA A 202 2.92 14.07 -15.77
CA ALA A 202 3.06 15.40 -16.34
C ALA A 202 4.52 15.75 -16.64
N MET A 203 5.45 15.41 -15.73
CA MET A 203 6.89 15.62 -15.89
C MET A 203 7.44 14.91 -17.13
N ILE A 204 6.98 13.69 -17.42
CA ILE A 204 7.42 12.91 -18.58
C ILE A 204 6.59 13.19 -19.86
N GLY A 205 5.70 14.19 -19.82
CA GLY A 205 4.89 14.60 -20.97
C GLY A 205 3.81 13.58 -21.40
N ARG A 206 3.44 12.63 -20.53
CA ARG A 206 2.37 11.66 -20.80
C ARG A 206 0.98 12.25 -20.65
N ILE A 207 0.85 13.28 -19.81
CA ILE A 207 -0.39 14.07 -19.67
C ILE A 207 -0.07 15.57 -19.80
N SER A 208 -1.03 16.35 -20.28
CA SER A 208 -0.93 17.81 -20.35
C SER A 208 -1.09 18.47 -18.97
N LYS A 209 -0.80 19.77 -18.90
CA LYS A 209 -1.03 20.56 -17.68
C LYS A 209 -2.52 20.66 -17.33
N GLU A 210 -3.36 20.72 -18.35
CA GLU A 210 -4.83 20.75 -18.21
C GLU A 210 -5.35 19.40 -17.69
N GLU A 211 -4.84 18.29 -18.21
CA GLU A 211 -5.17 16.94 -17.72
C GLU A 211 -4.72 16.73 -16.28
N HIS A 212 -3.49 17.16 -15.94
CA HIS A 212 -2.97 17.14 -14.58
C HIS A 212 -3.87 17.92 -13.60
N SER A 213 -4.23 19.16 -13.97
CA SER A 213 -5.13 20.01 -13.17
C SER A 213 -6.53 19.39 -13.04
N THR A 214 -7.04 18.77 -14.10
CA THR A 214 -8.34 18.08 -14.12
C THR A 214 -8.34 16.89 -13.17
N LYS A 215 -7.29 16.06 -13.19
CA LYS A 215 -7.15 14.90 -12.30
C LYS A 215 -7.06 15.31 -10.83
N ILE A 216 -6.31 16.37 -10.52
CA ILE A 216 -6.27 16.95 -9.16
C ILE A 216 -7.67 17.40 -8.73
N HIS A 217 -8.37 18.14 -9.58
CA HIS A 217 -9.71 18.65 -9.26
C HIS A 217 -10.72 17.51 -9.07
N GLN A 218 -10.68 16.49 -9.92
CA GLN A 218 -11.53 15.29 -9.78
C GLN A 218 -11.30 14.58 -8.45
N LEU A 219 -10.03 14.38 -8.07
CA LEU A 219 -9.71 13.74 -6.79
C LEU A 219 -10.19 14.58 -5.61
N LYS A 220 -9.91 15.89 -5.59
CA LYS A 220 -10.40 16.78 -4.52
C LYS A 220 -11.92 16.73 -4.38
N LYS A 221 -12.64 16.75 -5.51
CA LYS A 221 -14.11 16.63 -5.53
C LYS A 221 -14.60 15.28 -4.99
N GLN A 222 -13.90 14.20 -5.30
CA GLN A 222 -14.22 12.88 -4.76
C GLN A 222 -14.02 12.84 -3.24
N LEU A 223 -12.89 13.34 -2.76
CA LEU A 223 -12.59 13.42 -1.33
C LEU A 223 -13.54 14.35 -0.57
N SER A 224 -14.06 15.41 -1.19
CA SER A 224 -15.04 16.29 -0.54
C SER A 224 -16.43 15.66 -0.43
N ASN A 225 -16.73 14.65 -1.25
CA ASN A 225 -18.04 13.99 -1.31
C ASN A 225 -18.16 12.76 -0.40
N THR A 226 -17.13 12.47 0.39
CA THR A 226 -17.12 11.33 1.32
C THR A 226 -17.41 11.76 2.76
N GLU A 227 -18.00 10.86 3.54
CA GLU A 227 -18.16 11.02 4.99
C GLU A 227 -16.95 10.49 5.78
N LYS A 228 -15.95 9.91 5.11
CA LYS A 228 -14.74 9.37 5.73
C LYS A 228 -13.87 10.49 6.28
N GLN A 229 -13.68 10.51 7.61
CA GLN A 229 -12.97 11.59 8.30
C GLN A 229 -11.49 11.71 7.87
N HIS A 230 -10.78 10.61 7.64
CA HIS A 230 -9.37 10.66 7.22
C HIS A 230 -9.19 11.34 5.86
N PHE A 231 -10.14 11.19 4.94
CA PHE A 231 -10.13 11.90 3.66
C PHE A 231 -10.40 13.39 3.81
N GLN A 232 -11.30 13.77 4.72
CA GLN A 232 -11.54 15.18 5.03
C GLN A 232 -10.31 15.83 5.67
N SER A 233 -9.65 15.14 6.61
CA SER A 233 -8.37 15.58 7.19
C SER A 233 -7.28 15.72 6.14
N PHE A 234 -7.19 14.77 5.19
CA PHE A 234 -6.25 14.84 4.08
C PHE A 234 -6.49 16.03 3.17
N LEU A 235 -7.74 16.27 2.78
CA LEU A 235 -8.11 17.41 1.95
C LEU A 235 -7.82 18.74 2.67
N ALA A 236 -8.12 18.84 3.96
CA ALA A 236 -7.84 20.04 4.76
C ALA A 236 -6.34 20.35 4.88
N ALA A 237 -5.49 19.33 5.01
CA ALA A 237 -4.04 19.50 5.01
C ALA A 237 -3.49 19.90 3.63
N TRP A 238 -4.17 19.50 2.54
CA TRP A 238 -3.77 19.84 1.17
C TRP A 238 -4.13 21.27 0.75
N GLU A 239 -5.01 21.94 1.49
CA GLU A 239 -5.45 23.30 1.18
C GLU A 239 -4.71 24.38 2.00
N GLN A 240 -3.76 23.97 2.83
CA GLN A 240 -2.86 24.86 3.59
C GLN A 240 -1.59 25.19 2.80
#